data_AF-A0A9D6LM32-F1
#
_entry.id   AF-A0A9D6LM32-F1
#
_cell.length_a   1.000
_cell.length_b   1.000
_cell.length_c   1.000
_cell.angle_alpha   90.00
_cell.angle_beta   90.00
_cell.angle_gamma   90.00
#
_symmetry.space_group_name_H-M   'P 1'
#
loop_
_entity.id
_entity.type
_entity.pdbx_description
1 polymer ?
#
loop_
_entity_poly.entity_id
_entity_poly.type
_entity_poly.pdbx_seq_one_letter_code
_entity_poly.pdbx_strand_id
1 'polypeptide(L)'
;MGLLEQELILSALLNPAVYGENIDKVEKIETHISCVFLAGAYAYKIKKAINLGFLDFSKLDARHYYCQEELRLNRRFSKTLYLDVIGRAHLMQTRPGKLRANKVDAESRARTNCAR
;
A
#
# COMPACT_ATOMS: atom_id res chain seq x y z
N MET A 1 -4.31 9.05 15.21
CA MET A 1 -5.52 8.64 14.48
C MET A 1 -6.02 7.37 15.11
N GLY A 2 -7.29 7.36 15.54
CA GLY A 2 -7.91 6.17 16.11
C GLY A 2 -8.17 5.10 15.04
N LEU A 3 -8.32 3.84 15.46
CA LEU A 3 -8.63 2.71 14.56
C LEU A 3 -9.91 2.97 13.72
N LEU A 4 -10.92 3.60 14.32
CA LEU A 4 -12.20 3.96 13.67
C LEU A 4 -12.03 4.96 12.52
N GLU A 5 -11.13 5.95 12.65
CA GLU A 5 -10.89 6.94 11.59
C GLU A 5 -10.25 6.29 10.36
N GLN A 6 -9.38 5.30 10.57
CA GLN A 6 -8.75 4.61 9.45
C GLN A 6 -9.76 3.74 8.70
N GLU A 7 -10.64 3.03 9.40
CA GLU A 7 -11.65 2.17 8.77
C GLU A 7 -12.56 2.97 7.83
N LEU A 8 -12.91 4.21 8.22
CA LEU A 8 -13.67 5.14 7.39
C LEU A 8 -12.92 5.50 6.11
N ILE A 9 -11.62 5.81 6.20
CA ILE A 9 -10.79 6.12 5.03
C ILE A 9 -10.69 4.89 4.12
N LEU A 10 -10.41 3.71 4.68
CA LEU A 10 -10.30 2.48 3.90
C LEU A 10 -11.61 2.13 3.19
N SER A 11 -12.75 2.40 3.83
CA SER A 11 -14.07 2.21 3.24
C SER A 11 -14.34 3.22 2.12
N ALA A 12 -13.99 4.50 2.32
CA ALA A 12 -14.14 5.53 1.30
C ALA A 12 -13.32 5.23 0.04
N LEU A 13 -12.17 4.58 0.19
CA LEU A 13 -11.30 4.16 -0.92
C LEU A 13 -11.85 2.99 -1.74
N LEU A 14 -12.98 2.39 -1.36
CA LEU A 14 -13.71 1.47 -2.23
C LEU A 14 -14.54 2.20 -3.30
N ASN A 15 -14.75 3.51 -3.16
CA ASN A 15 -15.51 4.29 -4.13
C ASN A 15 -14.66 4.54 -5.39
N PRO A 16 -15.07 4.04 -6.57
CA PRO A 16 -14.33 4.24 -7.83
C PRO A 16 -14.13 5.70 -8.22
N ALA A 17 -15.07 6.58 -7.84
CA ALA A 17 -15.01 8.01 -8.16
C ALA A 17 -13.80 8.73 -7.55
N VAL A 18 -13.15 8.14 -6.55
CA VAL A 18 -11.93 8.69 -5.91
C VAL A 18 -10.71 8.60 -6.84
N TYR A 19 -10.72 7.69 -7.82
CA TYR A 19 -9.56 7.35 -8.65
C TYR A 19 -9.57 8.00 -10.05
N GLY A 20 -10.61 8.76 -10.38
CA GLY A 20 -10.78 9.44 -11.67
C GLY A 20 -11.84 8.82 -12.56
N GLU A 21 -11.93 9.32 -13.79
CA GLU A 21 -12.90 8.88 -14.79
C GLU A 21 -12.54 7.49 -15.35
N ASN A 22 -13.55 6.69 -15.69
CA ASN A 22 -13.43 5.33 -16.26
C ASN A 22 -12.90 4.24 -15.30
N ILE A 23 -13.10 4.40 -13.99
CA ILE A 23 -12.94 3.30 -13.02
C ILE A 23 -14.33 2.81 -12.63
N ASP A 24 -14.71 1.62 -13.08
CA ASP A 24 -16.03 1.03 -12.78
C ASP A 24 -16.04 0.26 -11.45
N LYS A 25 -14.89 -0.26 -11.05
CA LYS A 25 -14.74 -1.11 -9.87
C LYS A 25 -13.37 -0.93 -9.22
N VAL A 26 -13.39 -0.99 -7.89
CA VAL A 26 -12.19 -1.06 -7.06
C VAL A 26 -12.19 -2.40 -6.33
N GLU A 27 -11.09 -3.15 -6.44
CA GLU A 27 -10.89 -4.38 -5.68
C GLU A 27 -9.99 -4.09 -4.48
N LYS A 28 -10.46 -4.44 -3.27
CA LYS A 28 -9.64 -4.37 -2.05
C LYS A 28 -9.04 -5.74 -1.77
N ILE A 29 -7.72 -5.78 -1.69
CA ILE A 29 -6.92 -6.90 -1.22
C ILE A 29 -6.38 -6.53 0.15
N GLU A 30 -6.60 -7.38 1.13
CA GLU A 30 -6.20 -7.12 2.50
C GLU A 30 -5.16 -8.13 2.96
N THR A 31 -4.17 -7.62 3.68
CA THR A 31 -3.05 -8.39 4.19
C THR A 31 -2.89 -8.13 5.68
N HIS A 32 -1.93 -8.78 6.35
CA HIS A 32 -1.77 -8.61 7.80
C HIS A 32 -1.45 -7.16 8.18
N ILE A 33 -0.67 -6.45 7.36
CA ILE A 33 -0.16 -5.11 7.69
C ILE A 33 -0.64 -4.01 6.74
N SER A 34 -1.28 -4.36 5.62
CA SER A 34 -1.66 -3.39 4.58
C SER A 34 -3.01 -3.72 3.93
N CYS A 35 -3.59 -2.72 3.30
CA CYS A 35 -4.71 -2.84 2.36
C CYS A 35 -4.26 -2.33 1.00
N VAL A 36 -4.62 -3.01 -0.08
CA VAL A 36 -4.34 -2.59 -1.45
C VAL A 36 -5.61 -2.47 -2.24
N PHE A 37 -5.78 -1.33 -2.91
CA PHE A 37 -6.92 -1.03 -3.75
C PHE A 37 -6.47 -1.06 -5.21
N LEU A 38 -7.05 -1.97 -6.00
CA LEU A 38 -6.81 -2.06 -7.43
C LEU A 38 -7.88 -1.25 -8.17
N ALA A 39 -7.46 -0.20 -8.86
CA ALA A 39 -8.32 0.69 -9.62
C ALA A 39 -7.73 0.85 -11.04
N GLY A 40 -8.28 0.12 -12.00
CA GLY A 40 -7.80 0.11 -13.38
C GLY A 40 -6.32 -0.25 -13.52
N ALA A 41 -5.53 0.68 -14.05
CA ALA A 41 -4.08 0.52 -14.26
C ALA A 41 -3.22 0.85 -13.02
N TYR A 42 -3.83 1.08 -11.86
CA TYR A 42 -3.13 1.49 -10.65
C TYR A 42 -3.51 0.66 -9.43
N ALA A 43 -2.54 0.52 -8.52
CA ALA A 43 -2.70 -0.11 -7.22
C ALA A 43 -2.28 0.89 -6.14
N TYR A 44 -3.15 1.07 -5.14
CA TYR A 44 -2.94 1.98 -4.02
C TYR A 44 -2.78 1.16 -2.76
N LYS A 45 -1.60 1.15 -2.15
CA LYS A 45 -1.31 0.39 -0.93
C LYS A 45 -1.25 1.31 0.29
N ILE A 46 -1.93 0.91 1.36
CA ILE A 46 -2.05 1.69 2.61
C ILE A 46 -1.71 0.79 3.78
N LYS A 47 -0.82 1.27 4.67
CA LYS A 47 -0.45 0.57 5.90
C LYS A 47 -1.54 0.72 6.97
N LYS A 48 -1.92 -0.40 7.59
CA LYS A 48 -2.88 -0.43 8.71
C LYS A 48 -2.26 0.23 9.96
N ALA A 49 -3.07 0.90 10.76
CA ALA A 49 -2.68 1.53 12.01
C ALA A 49 -2.69 0.48 13.12
N ILE A 50 -1.69 -0.40 13.08
CA ILE A 50 -1.56 -1.52 13.99
C ILE A 50 -0.20 -1.48 14.67
N ASN A 51 -0.12 -2.09 15.85
CA ASN A 51 1.13 -2.36 16.55
C ASN A 51 1.21 -3.87 16.79
N LEU A 52 2.21 -4.51 16.19
CA LEU A 52 2.45 -5.95 16.27
C LEU A 52 3.57 -6.31 17.28
N GLY A 53 4.02 -5.35 18.09
CA GLY A 53 5.09 -5.53 19.08
C GLY A 53 6.50 -5.44 18.48
N PHE A 54 6.71 -5.97 17.28
CA PHE A 54 7.96 -5.82 16.52
C PHE A 54 7.88 -4.76 15.40
N LEU A 55 6.67 -4.27 15.12
CA LEU A 55 6.38 -3.29 14.08
C LEU A 55 5.24 -2.39 14.54
N ASP A 56 5.50 -1.09 14.61
CA ASP A 56 4.52 -0.09 15.06
C ASP A 56 4.17 0.89 13.95
N PHE A 57 2.95 0.75 13.42
CA PHE A 57 2.31 1.64 12.46
C PHE A 57 1.16 2.45 13.07
N SER A 58 1.00 2.44 14.40
CA SER A 58 -0.03 3.22 15.09
C SER A 58 0.12 4.72 14.82
N LYS A 59 1.37 5.20 14.80
CA LYS A 59 1.70 6.60 14.51
C LYS A 59 1.64 6.89 13.02
N LEU A 60 1.16 8.09 12.73
CA LEU A 60 1.01 8.56 11.36
C LEU A 60 2.36 8.73 10.65
N ASP A 61 3.30 9.39 11.32
CA ASP A 61 4.61 9.69 10.77
C ASP A 61 5.41 8.41 10.51
N ALA A 62 5.25 7.40 11.37
CA ALA A 62 5.82 6.07 11.17
C ALA A 62 5.32 5.46 9.86
N ARG A 63 3.99 5.46 9.62
CA ARG A 63 3.43 4.94 8.36
C ARG A 63 3.98 5.67 7.15
N HIS A 64 4.06 7.00 7.19
CA HIS A 64 4.61 7.80 6.10
C HIS A 64 6.09 7.49 5.84
N TYR A 65 6.91 7.42 6.89
CA TYR A 65 8.32 7.05 6.82
C TYR A 65 8.51 5.67 6.18
N TYR A 66 7.79 4.66 6.67
CA TYR A 66 7.87 3.31 6.11
C TYR A 66 7.33 3.24 4.68
N CYS A 67 6.41 4.13 4.29
CA CYS A 67 6.00 4.24 2.90
C CYS A 67 7.13 4.76 2.01
N GLN A 68 7.81 5.82 2.41
CA GLN A 68 8.95 6.34 1.67
C GLN A 68 10.08 5.31 1.56
N GLU A 69 10.36 4.57 2.63
CA GLU A 69 11.39 3.54 2.63
C GLU A 69 11.04 2.36 1.69
N GLU A 70 9.79 1.89 1.70
CA GLU A 70 9.34 0.85 0.77
C GLU A 70 9.43 1.31 -0.69
N LEU A 71 9.09 2.58 -0.99
CA LEU A 71 9.27 3.16 -2.31
C LEU A 71 10.76 3.19 -2.70
N ARG A 72 11.62 3.74 -1.83
CA ARG A 72 13.07 3.87 -2.05
C ARG A 72 13.75 2.52 -2.29
N LEU A 73 13.37 1.50 -1.51
CA LEU A 73 13.92 0.15 -1.62
C LEU A 73 13.41 -0.55 -2.88
N ASN A 74 12.10 -0.51 -3.14
CA ASN A 74 11.52 -1.28 -4.24
C ASN A 74 11.77 -0.67 -5.62
N ARG A 75 11.97 0.65 -5.72
CA ARG A 75 12.40 1.29 -7.00
C ARG A 75 13.74 0.76 -7.49
N ARG A 76 14.60 0.23 -6.62
CA ARG A 76 15.86 -0.43 -7.04
C ARG A 76 15.60 -1.69 -7.86
N PHE A 77 14.50 -2.39 -7.58
CA PHE A 77 14.12 -3.64 -8.22
C PHE A 77 13.09 -3.46 -9.34
N SER A 78 12.28 -2.40 -9.30
CA SER A 78 11.33 -2.09 -10.37
C SER A 78 10.92 -0.61 -10.39
N LYS A 79 11.67 0.19 -11.13
CA LYS A 79 11.45 1.66 -11.25
C LYS A 79 10.09 2.04 -11.83
N THR A 80 9.50 1.18 -12.66
CA THR A 80 8.23 1.46 -13.38
C THR A 80 7.00 0.99 -12.61
N LEU A 81 7.14 0.11 -11.62
CA LEU A 81 6.00 -0.41 -10.84
C LEU A 81 5.70 0.44 -9.60
N TYR A 82 6.72 1.06 -9.01
CA TYR A 82 6.55 1.91 -7.82
C TYR A 82 6.66 3.37 -8.24
N LEU A 83 5.52 4.04 -8.33
CA LEU A 83 5.41 5.36 -8.94
C LEU A 83 5.72 6.46 -7.93
N ASP A 84 4.97 6.49 -6.83
CA ASP A 84 5.06 7.58 -5.86
C ASP A 84 4.45 7.22 -4.49
N VAL A 85 4.56 8.14 -3.54
CA VAL A 85 3.80 8.16 -2.28
C VAL A 85 2.89 9.39 -2.32
N ILE A 86 1.58 9.16 -2.48
CA ILE A 86 0.58 10.23 -2.49
C ILE A 86 -0.01 10.36 -1.10
N GLY A 87 0.32 11.46 -0.42
CA GLY A 87 -0.07 11.70 0.96
C GLY A 87 0.47 10.62 1.88
N ARG A 88 -0.37 9.62 2.20
CA ARG A 88 -0.05 8.51 3.12
C ARG A 88 -0.17 7.12 2.49
N ALA A 89 -0.45 7.06 1.18
CA ALA A 89 -0.61 5.83 0.41
C ALA A 89 0.53 5.64 -0.59
N HIS A 90 1.00 4.41 -0.75
CA HIS A 90 1.83 4.03 -1.88
C HIS A 90 1.01 3.98 -3.15
N LEU A 91 1.50 4.66 -4.18
CA LEU A 91 1.02 4.49 -5.54
C LEU A 91 1.94 3.55 -6.31
N MET A 92 1.34 2.51 -6.86
CA MET A 92 2.00 1.54 -7.72
C MET A 92 1.27 1.47 -9.07
N GLN A 93 2.01 1.30 -10.15
CA GLN A 93 1.43 0.99 -11.45
C GLN A 93 1.09 -0.50 -11.50
N THR A 94 -0.14 -0.83 -11.88
CA THR A 94 -0.49 -2.21 -12.20
C THR A 94 -0.08 -2.52 -13.64
N ARG A 95 0.32 -3.76 -13.91
CA ARG A 95 0.34 -4.23 -15.29
C ARG A 95 -1.11 -4.51 -15.71
N PRO A 96 -1.59 -3.99 -16.85
CA PRO A 96 -2.94 -4.31 -17.34
C PRO A 96 -3.15 -5.83 -17.36
N GLY A 97 -4.16 -6.30 -16.62
CA GLY A 97 -4.54 -7.72 -16.58
C GLY A 97 -3.63 -8.67 -15.80
N LYS A 98 -2.65 -8.22 -14.99
CA LYS A 98 -1.67 -9.13 -14.36
C LYS A 98 -1.18 -8.81 -12.93
N LEU A 99 -1.96 -8.13 -12.09
CA LEU A 99 -1.73 -8.26 -10.64
C LEU A 99 -2.60 -9.36 -10.05
N ARG A 100 -2.04 -10.58 -10.02
CA ARG A 100 -2.53 -11.62 -9.12
C ARG A 100 -2.18 -11.22 -7.69
N ALA A 101 -3.15 -11.37 -6.78
CA ALA A 101 -3.05 -11.11 -5.34
C ALA A 101 -1.74 -11.59 -4.68
N ASN A 102 -1.13 -12.65 -5.22
CA ASN A 102 0.12 -13.24 -4.74
C ASN A 102 1.42 -12.43 -4.98
N LYS A 103 1.34 -11.20 -5.51
CA LYS A 103 2.50 -10.28 -5.64
C LYS A 103 2.34 -8.97 -4.89
N VAL A 104 1.17 -8.72 -4.34
CA VAL A 104 0.87 -7.45 -3.67
C VAL A 104 1.48 -7.44 -2.26
N ASP A 105 1.55 -8.63 -1.66
CA ASP A 105 2.38 -8.92 -0.49
C ASP A 105 3.38 -10.01 -0.82
N ALA A 106 4.54 -9.58 -1.31
CA ALA A 106 5.74 -10.04 -0.66
C ALA A 106 6.06 -8.95 0.37
N GLU A 107 5.55 -9.09 1.60
CA GLU A 107 6.42 -8.80 2.74
C GLU A 107 7.81 -9.29 2.33
N SER A 108 8.81 -8.41 2.38
CA SER A 108 10.18 -8.83 2.61
C SER A 108 10.51 -10.19 2.00
N ARG A 109 11.12 -10.23 0.81
CA ARG A 109 12.16 -11.25 0.66
C ARG A 109 13.09 -11.00 1.83
N ALA A 110 12.90 -11.78 2.89
CA ALA A 110 13.89 -12.08 3.89
C ALA A 110 15.21 -12.22 3.14
N ARG A 111 16.23 -11.48 3.62
CA ARG A 111 17.51 -11.07 2.97
C ARG A 111 17.39 -9.64 2.45
N THR A 112 17.67 -8.61 3.25
CA THR A 112 19.03 -8.32 3.77
C THR A 112 18.97 -7.34 4.96
N ASN A 113 19.66 -7.71 6.04
CA ASN A 113 20.13 -6.89 7.18
C ASN A 113 19.11 -6.25 8.14
N CYS A 114 18.52 -7.10 9.00
CA CYS A 114 18.37 -6.78 10.42
C CYS A 114 19.36 -7.68 11.19
N ALA A 115 20.65 -7.31 11.13
CA ALA A 115 21.74 -7.83 11.96
C ALA A 115 23.03 -7.10 11.54
N ARG A 116 23.19 -5.87 12.01
CA ARG A 116 24.45 -5.35 12.54
C ARG A 116 24.13 -4.15 13.40
#